data_AF-A0A080WEK1-F1
#
_entry.id   AF-A0A080WEK1-F1
#
_cell.length_a   1.000
_cell.length_b   1.000
_cell.length_c   1.000
_cell.angle_alpha   90.00
_cell.angle_beta   90.00
_cell.angle_gamma   90.00
#
_symmetry.space_group_name_H-M   'P 1'
#
loop_
_entity.id
_entity.type
_entity.pdbx_description
1 polymer ?
#
loop_
_entity_poly.entity_id
_entity_poly.type
_entity_poly.pdbx_seq_one_letter_code
_entity_poly.pdbx_strand_id
1 'polypeptide(L)'
;MGVCLSMYSLLILLKVRSPGLVIHNCQLTSSPPGNYWRHLDSLIISHVYDEGSPFVGNDSTLESLSGYLKSSFPTYATEAISTLEDYYHLKKPSNESVSAIGSRLIRDSLFTCNIRDILREYSKKSYLMQYSPKAATHGQDVFALWYSPKLWNVSIPLFSGYQSYFLSHAITGDPNTRRDRDINPPTIAWPRVGDINAEKLENTLDVVDTGYKLIADDQVLKSTCDLWQKLLLDVTKQGGYLDI
;
A
#
# COMPACT_ATOMS: atom_id res chain seq x y z
N MET A 1 1.61 9.15 25.79
CA MET A 1 2.12 8.15 24.83
C MET A 1 1.12 8.13 23.68
N GLY A 2 1.44 8.77 22.56
CA GLY A 2 0.54 8.81 21.42
C GLY A 2 0.39 7.41 20.83
N VAL A 3 -0.83 6.99 20.53
CA VAL A 3 -1.09 5.75 19.80
C VAL A 3 -0.72 6.03 18.34
N CYS A 4 0.49 5.64 17.97
CA CYS A 4 0.92 5.65 16.58
C CYS A 4 0.96 4.21 16.08
N LEU A 5 -0.08 3.81 15.36
CA LEU A 5 -0.07 2.56 14.59
C LEU A 5 0.80 2.76 13.36
N SER A 6 2.11 2.70 13.60
CA SER A 6 3.12 2.66 12.55
C SER A 6 3.56 1.21 12.42
N MET A 7 2.91 0.46 11.53
CA MET A 7 3.40 -0.84 11.08
C MET A 7 3.77 -0.70 9.60
N TYR A 8 4.99 -0.20 9.36
CA TYR A 8 5.52 -0.08 8.01
C TYR A 8 6.07 -1.42 7.51
N SER A 9 5.35 -2.05 6.59
CA SER A 9 5.94 -2.95 5.58
C SER A 9 5.52 -2.44 4.21
N LEU A 10 6.24 -1.43 3.71
CA LEU A 10 6.14 -0.95 2.34
C LEU A 10 7.55 -0.99 1.75
N LEU A 11 7.73 -1.68 0.62
CA LEU A 11 9.01 -1.70 -0.07
C LEU A 11 9.18 -0.36 -0.82
N ILE A 12 9.71 0.65 -0.13
CA ILE A 12 10.07 1.93 -0.77
C ILE A 12 11.55 1.85 -1.19
N LEU A 13 11.82 1.72 -2.49
CA LEU A 13 13.16 1.87 -3.04
C LEU A 13 13.50 3.36 -3.17
N LEU A 14 14.12 3.92 -2.12
CA LEU A 14 14.63 5.30 -2.10
C LEU A 14 16.13 5.32 -2.42
N LYS A 15 16.55 6.24 -3.29
CA LYS A 15 17.97 6.58 -3.46
C LYS A 15 18.29 7.80 -2.59
N VAL A 16 19.05 7.61 -1.53
CA VAL A 16 19.44 8.67 -0.58
C VAL A 16 20.92 8.54 -0.20
N ARG A 17 21.61 9.69 -0.06
CA ARG A 17 22.98 9.81 0.46
C ARG A 17 22.94 10.59 1.80
N SER A 18 23.59 10.05 2.84
CA SER A 18 23.92 10.62 4.18
C SER A 18 22.94 10.44 5.37
N PRO A 19 23.46 10.48 6.63
CA PRO A 19 22.93 9.73 7.78
C PRO A 19 22.08 10.55 8.77
N GLY A 20 21.23 9.83 9.51
CA GLY A 20 20.57 10.28 10.73
C GLY A 20 19.11 10.69 10.54
N LEU A 21 18.17 9.74 10.63
CA LEU A 21 16.73 10.03 10.66
C LEU A 21 16.13 9.57 12.00
N VAL A 22 15.61 10.52 12.76
CA VAL A 22 14.74 10.29 13.93
C VAL A 22 13.31 10.67 13.50
N ILE A 23 12.35 9.75 13.64
CA ILE A 23 10.94 9.99 13.28
C ILE A 23 10.29 10.80 14.40
N HIS A 24 9.99 12.07 14.13
CA HIS A 24 9.48 13.00 15.15
C HIS A 24 7.95 13.10 15.25
N ASN A 25 7.17 12.54 14.31
CA ASN A 25 5.70 12.63 14.35
C ASN A 25 5.03 11.41 13.75
N CYS A 26 3.83 11.10 14.26
CA CYS A 26 2.96 10.09 13.68
C CYS A 26 2.46 10.54 12.30
N GLN A 27 2.70 9.74 11.25
CA GLN A 27 2.39 10.13 9.86
C GLN A 27 0.89 10.16 9.52
N LEU A 28 -0.01 9.88 10.47
CA LEU A 28 -1.47 9.80 10.26
C LEU A 28 -2.13 11.15 10.01
N THR A 29 -1.47 12.23 10.40
CA THR A 29 -1.82 13.59 9.96
C THR A 29 -0.79 13.97 8.93
N SER A 30 -1.22 14.60 7.82
CA SER A 30 -0.31 15.16 6.82
C SER A 30 0.93 15.67 7.52
N SER A 31 2.09 15.06 7.24
CA SER A 31 3.35 15.50 7.86
C SER A 31 3.35 17.02 7.86
N PRO A 32 3.62 17.71 8.98
CA PRO A 32 3.60 19.17 9.00
C PRO A 32 4.35 19.65 7.76
N PRO A 33 3.75 20.54 6.95
CA PRO A 33 4.15 20.74 5.55
C PRO A 33 5.67 20.90 5.43
N GLY A 34 6.34 19.81 5.02
CA GLY A 34 7.79 19.80 4.85
C GLY A 34 8.63 18.73 5.51
N ASN A 35 8.09 17.86 6.36
CA ASN A 35 8.86 16.72 6.91
C ASN A 35 8.86 15.50 5.96
N TYR A 36 9.19 15.74 4.70
CA TYR A 36 9.39 14.69 3.69
C TYR A 36 10.50 15.10 2.71
N TRP A 37 11.02 14.13 1.95
CA TRP A 37 12.09 14.34 0.99
C TRP A 37 11.61 15.10 -0.25
N ARG A 38 11.59 16.43 -0.17
CA ARG A 38 11.09 17.32 -1.24
C ARG A 38 11.81 17.13 -2.60
N HIS A 39 13.07 16.71 -2.55
CA HIS A 39 13.95 16.59 -3.71
C HIS A 39 14.03 15.17 -4.29
N LEU A 40 13.03 14.32 -4.05
CA LEU A 40 12.90 13.07 -4.82
C LEU A 40 12.51 13.39 -6.27
N ASP A 41 13.19 12.77 -7.24
CA ASP A 41 12.88 12.94 -8.67
C ASP A 41 11.71 12.04 -9.10
N SER A 42 11.66 10.82 -8.55
CA SER A 42 10.66 9.81 -8.87
C SER A 42 10.56 8.76 -7.76
N LEU A 43 9.41 8.08 -7.67
CA LEU A 43 9.18 6.97 -6.76
C LEU A 43 8.44 5.83 -7.47
N ILE A 44 8.81 4.59 -7.14
CA ILE A 44 7.94 3.43 -7.36
C ILE A 44 7.29 3.11 -6.01
N ILE A 45 5.98 2.95 -6.02
CA ILE A 45 5.18 2.51 -4.87
C ILE A 45 4.42 1.28 -5.31
N SER A 46 4.43 0.24 -4.49
CA SER A 46 3.80 -1.03 -4.80
C SER A 46 2.97 -1.57 -3.65
N HIS A 47 2.01 -2.40 -4.01
CA HIS A 47 1.34 -3.36 -3.12
C HIS A 47 1.19 -4.69 -3.86
N VAL A 48 0.82 -5.74 -3.13
CA VAL A 48 0.37 -7.01 -3.69
C VAL A 48 -1.15 -7.06 -3.80
N TYR A 49 -1.67 -8.07 -4.51
CA TYR A 49 -3.10 -8.29 -4.66
C TYR A 49 -3.82 -8.64 -3.34
N ASP A 50 -3.18 -9.36 -2.43
CA ASP A 50 -3.78 -9.75 -1.15
C ASP A 50 -2.84 -9.42 0.03
N GLU A 51 -2.79 -8.14 0.37
CA GLU A 51 -1.99 -7.64 1.48
C GLU A 51 -2.46 -8.16 2.84
N GLY A 52 -3.76 -8.41 3.00
CA GLY A 52 -4.37 -8.61 4.31
C GLY A 52 -4.44 -10.06 4.77
N SER A 53 -4.66 -11.02 3.86
CA SER A 53 -5.00 -12.38 4.28
C SER A 53 -3.95 -13.10 5.13
N PRO A 54 -2.62 -12.89 4.95
CA PRO A 54 -1.62 -13.54 5.80
C PRO A 54 -1.72 -13.15 7.28
N PHE A 55 -2.38 -12.03 7.58
CA PHE A 55 -2.54 -11.49 8.93
C PHE A 55 -3.88 -11.86 9.57
N VAL A 56 -4.74 -12.61 8.87
CA VAL A 56 -6.05 -13.04 9.35
C VAL A 56 -6.01 -14.53 9.67
N GLY A 57 -6.15 -14.87 10.96
CA GLY A 57 -6.17 -16.26 11.41
C GLY A 57 -7.36 -17.03 10.85
N ASN A 58 -7.19 -18.33 10.61
CA ASN A 58 -8.26 -19.22 10.10
C ASN A 58 -9.46 -19.33 11.06
N ASP A 59 -9.23 -19.10 12.35
CA ASP A 59 -10.20 -19.09 13.44
C ASP A 59 -10.77 -17.69 13.74
N SER A 60 -10.45 -16.69 12.91
CA SER A 60 -10.97 -15.34 13.07
C SER A 60 -12.49 -15.33 13.00
N THR A 61 -13.09 -14.52 13.88
CA THR A 61 -14.53 -14.26 13.94
C THR A 61 -14.77 -12.77 13.71
N LEU A 62 -16.02 -12.37 13.42
CA LEU A 62 -16.34 -10.95 13.36
C LEU A 62 -16.06 -10.25 14.71
N GLU A 63 -16.20 -10.97 15.82
CA GLU A 63 -15.87 -10.48 17.16
C GLU A 63 -14.37 -10.27 17.33
N SER A 64 -13.52 -11.18 16.83
CA SER A 64 -12.06 -10.98 16.91
C SER A 64 -11.60 -9.80 16.05
N LEU A 65 -12.20 -9.59 14.88
CA LEU A 65 -11.95 -8.41 14.04
C LEU A 65 -12.41 -7.11 14.70
N SER A 66 -13.57 -7.11 15.38
CA SER A 66 -14.02 -6.01 16.23
C SER A 66 -13.03 -5.76 17.38
N GLY A 67 -12.52 -6.83 17.99
CA GLY A 67 -11.47 -6.78 19.01
C GLY A 67 -10.19 -6.12 18.51
N TYR A 68 -9.77 -6.40 17.28
CA TYR A 68 -8.63 -5.73 16.63
C TYR A 68 -8.84 -4.21 16.51
N LEU A 69 -10.03 -3.74 16.11
CA LEU A 69 -10.32 -2.31 16.08
C LEU A 69 -10.25 -1.69 17.48
N LYS A 70 -10.85 -2.34 18.46
CA LYS A 70 -10.86 -1.86 19.85
C LYS A 70 -9.47 -1.82 20.47
N SER A 71 -8.57 -2.73 20.12
CA SER A 71 -7.18 -2.72 20.60
C SER A 71 -6.30 -1.71 19.86
N SER A 72 -6.66 -1.39 18.61
CA SER A 72 -5.95 -0.43 17.76
C SER A 72 -6.24 1.02 18.13
N PHE A 73 -7.40 1.30 18.72
CA PHE A 73 -7.82 2.65 19.07
C PHE A 73 -7.78 2.91 20.59
N PRO A 74 -7.54 4.17 21.03
CA PRO A 74 -7.75 4.54 22.43
C PRO A 74 -9.18 4.25 22.90
N THR A 75 -9.37 3.94 24.18
CA THR A 75 -10.69 3.56 24.74
C THR A 75 -11.77 4.64 24.60
N TYR A 76 -11.39 5.90 24.43
CA TYR A 76 -12.32 7.02 24.22
C TYR A 76 -12.85 7.13 22.77
N ALA A 77 -12.23 6.43 21.81
CA ALA A 77 -12.52 6.54 20.38
C ALA A 77 -13.74 5.70 19.95
N THR A 78 -14.79 5.67 20.77
CA THR A 78 -15.93 4.77 20.61
C THR A 78 -16.70 5.00 19.32
N GLU A 79 -16.84 6.25 18.88
CA GLU A 79 -17.52 6.61 17.62
C GLU A 79 -16.74 6.13 16.38
N ALA A 80 -15.42 6.32 16.38
CA ALA A 80 -14.56 5.85 15.28
C ALA A 80 -14.59 4.33 15.16
N ILE A 81 -14.47 3.62 16.30
CA ILE A 81 -14.58 2.16 16.34
C ILE A 81 -15.95 1.72 15.81
N SER A 82 -17.04 2.31 16.28
CA SER A 82 -18.39 1.92 15.83
C SER A 82 -18.58 2.17 14.33
N THR A 83 -18.05 3.27 13.80
CA THR A 83 -18.11 3.60 12.37
C THR A 83 -17.37 2.57 11.52
N LEU A 84 -16.18 2.15 11.95
CA LEU A 84 -15.40 1.12 11.25
C LEU A 84 -16.03 -0.27 11.36
N GLU A 85 -16.58 -0.62 12.53
CA GLU A 85 -17.32 -1.87 12.72
C GLU A 85 -18.52 -1.95 11.77
N ASP A 86 -19.24 -0.84 11.56
CA ASP A 86 -20.34 -0.76 10.62
C ASP A 86 -19.84 -0.81 9.16
N TYR A 87 -18.78 -0.07 8.83
CA TYR A 87 -18.20 -0.04 7.47
C TYR A 87 -17.71 -1.42 7.00
N TYR A 88 -17.09 -2.21 7.88
CA TYR A 88 -16.65 -3.57 7.58
C TYR A 88 -17.70 -4.64 7.90
N HIS A 89 -18.94 -4.25 8.23
CA HIS A 89 -20.05 -5.16 8.56
C HIS A 89 -19.73 -6.16 9.70
N LEU A 90 -18.96 -5.76 10.71
CA LEU A 90 -18.53 -6.62 11.81
C LEU A 90 -19.66 -6.95 12.80
N LYS A 91 -20.76 -6.19 12.77
CA LYS A 91 -21.92 -6.38 13.67
C LYS A 91 -23.12 -7.04 13.00
N LYS A 92 -23.06 -7.29 11.70
CA LYS A 92 -24.21 -7.76 10.92
C LYS A 92 -23.83 -8.98 10.08
N PRO A 93 -24.76 -9.90 9.83
CA PRO A 93 -24.53 -10.98 8.87
C PRO A 93 -24.15 -10.40 7.50
N SER A 94 -23.06 -10.91 6.93
CA SER A 94 -22.60 -10.62 5.58
C SER A 94 -22.57 -11.93 4.78
N ASN A 95 -22.79 -11.84 3.47
CA ASN A 95 -22.58 -12.97 2.56
C ASN A 95 -21.09 -13.23 2.29
N GLU A 96 -20.22 -12.32 2.74
CA GLU A 96 -18.78 -12.41 2.61
C GLU A 96 -18.16 -13.21 3.77
N SER A 97 -17.12 -13.98 3.49
CA SER A 97 -16.43 -14.75 4.52
C SER A 97 -15.70 -13.83 5.51
N VAL A 98 -15.55 -14.28 6.76
CA VAL A 98 -14.81 -13.53 7.78
C VAL A 98 -13.36 -13.27 7.34
N SER A 99 -12.74 -14.22 6.64
CA SER A 99 -11.39 -14.07 6.10
C SER A 99 -11.29 -12.94 5.06
N ALA A 100 -12.26 -12.83 4.15
CA ALA A 100 -12.28 -11.76 3.16
C ALA A 100 -12.54 -10.39 3.80
N ILE A 101 -13.47 -10.31 4.75
CA ILE A 101 -13.71 -9.09 5.56
C ILE A 101 -12.44 -8.67 6.30
N GLY A 102 -11.80 -9.62 6.99
CA GLY A 102 -10.55 -9.40 7.71
C GLY A 102 -9.43 -8.96 6.79
N SER A 103 -9.27 -9.58 5.62
CA SER A 103 -8.22 -9.21 4.67
C SER A 103 -8.38 -7.76 4.21
N ARG A 104 -9.61 -7.32 3.85
CA ARG A 104 -9.84 -5.91 3.50
C ARG A 104 -9.55 -4.98 4.68
N LEU A 105 -10.01 -5.31 5.88
CA LEU A 105 -9.79 -4.49 7.07
C LEU A 105 -8.29 -4.29 7.36
N ILE A 106 -7.51 -5.37 7.30
CA ILE A 106 -6.06 -5.30 7.51
C ILE A 106 -5.37 -4.54 6.37
N ARG A 107 -5.71 -4.87 5.11
CA ARG A 107 -5.18 -4.19 3.92
C ARG A 107 -5.36 -2.67 4.03
N ASP A 108 -6.57 -2.23 4.32
CA ASP A 108 -6.92 -0.80 4.33
C ASP A 108 -6.27 -0.08 5.53
N SER A 109 -6.24 -0.73 6.70
CA SER A 109 -5.67 -0.12 7.91
C SER A 109 -4.14 -0.05 7.93
N LEU A 110 -3.44 -1.00 7.29
CA LEU A 110 -1.98 -1.12 7.37
C LEU A 110 -1.24 -0.83 6.07
N PHE A 111 -1.86 -0.95 4.90
CA PHE A 111 -1.14 -0.93 3.62
C PHE A 111 -1.68 0.13 2.64
N THR A 112 -2.90 -0.05 2.12
CA THR A 112 -3.36 0.70 0.94
C THR A 112 -3.63 2.17 1.25
N CYS A 113 -4.08 2.52 2.45
CA CYS A 113 -4.28 3.94 2.77
C CYS A 113 -2.98 4.70 3.01
N ASN A 114 -1.93 4.03 3.51
CA ASN A 114 -0.59 4.60 3.57
C ASN A 114 -0.04 4.91 2.16
N ILE A 115 -0.37 4.08 1.17
CA ILE A 115 -0.01 4.33 -0.24
C ILE A 115 -0.66 5.63 -0.74
N ARG A 116 -1.95 5.85 -0.49
CA ARG A 116 -2.62 7.10 -0.89
C ARG A 116 -1.96 8.32 -0.27
N ASP A 117 -1.62 8.26 1.02
CA ASP A 117 -0.99 9.39 1.70
C ASP A 117 0.38 9.74 1.10
N ILE A 118 1.19 8.74 0.77
CA ILE A 118 2.46 8.96 0.04
C ILE A 118 2.17 9.58 -1.34
N LEU A 119 1.17 9.09 -2.06
CA LEU A 119 0.82 9.60 -3.38
C LEU A 119 0.28 11.03 -3.37
N ARG A 120 -0.35 11.49 -2.29
CA ARG A 120 -0.76 12.90 -2.17
C ARG A 120 0.45 13.84 -2.19
N GLU A 121 1.53 13.46 -1.51
CA GLU A 121 2.76 14.27 -1.45
C GLU A 121 3.62 14.17 -2.73
N TYR A 122 3.55 13.04 -3.45
CA TYR A 122 4.40 12.76 -4.61
C TYR A 122 3.65 12.50 -5.94
N SER A 123 2.40 12.93 -6.04
CA SER A 123 1.48 12.62 -7.16
C SER A 123 2.09 12.68 -8.57
N LYS A 124 2.82 13.76 -8.88
CA LYS A 124 3.43 13.98 -10.21
C LYS A 124 4.74 13.21 -10.44
N LYS A 125 5.22 12.48 -9.44
CA LYS A 125 6.53 11.82 -9.41
C LYS A 125 6.44 10.30 -9.22
N SER A 126 5.24 9.77 -9.00
CA SER A 126 5.06 8.38 -8.60
C SER A 126 4.60 7.47 -9.73
N TYR A 127 5.09 6.25 -9.69
CA TYR A 127 4.63 5.09 -10.46
C TYR A 127 4.02 4.10 -9.47
N LEU A 128 2.76 3.70 -9.70
CA LEU A 128 2.04 2.77 -8.83
C LEU A 128 1.97 1.37 -9.46
N MET A 129 2.09 0.34 -8.64
CA MET A 129 2.08 -1.05 -9.06
C MET A 129 1.26 -1.94 -8.12
N GLN A 130 0.53 -2.88 -8.70
CA GLN A 130 -0.01 -4.04 -8.02
C GLN A 130 0.74 -5.30 -8.49
N TYR A 131 1.18 -6.14 -7.56
CA TYR A 131 1.72 -7.46 -7.88
C TYR A 131 0.68 -8.54 -7.59
N SER A 132 0.16 -9.18 -8.64
CA SER A 132 -0.95 -10.13 -8.59
C SER A 132 -0.70 -11.57 -9.03
N PRO A 133 0.50 -12.04 -9.45
CA PRO A 133 0.65 -13.43 -9.89
C PRO A 133 0.17 -14.42 -8.83
N LYS A 134 -0.70 -15.37 -9.21
CA LYS A 134 -1.30 -16.37 -8.32
C LYS A 134 -2.00 -15.79 -7.07
N ALA A 135 -2.66 -14.63 -7.21
CA ALA A 135 -3.27 -13.91 -6.09
C ALA A 135 -2.25 -13.65 -4.98
N ALA A 136 -1.16 -12.97 -5.36
CA ALA A 136 0.01 -12.84 -4.50
C ALA A 136 -0.32 -12.19 -3.15
N THR A 137 0.28 -12.73 -2.10
CA THR A 137 0.12 -12.24 -0.72
C THR A 137 1.32 -11.41 -0.25
N HIS A 138 1.15 -10.74 0.90
CA HIS A 138 2.13 -9.78 1.43
C HIS A 138 3.58 -10.30 1.38
N GLY A 139 4.45 -9.54 0.72
CA GLY A 139 5.90 -9.82 0.59
C GLY A 139 6.29 -10.79 -0.53
N GLN A 140 5.35 -11.38 -1.28
CA GLN A 140 5.68 -12.30 -2.36
C GLN A 140 6.33 -11.61 -3.58
N ASP A 141 6.10 -10.32 -3.77
CA ASP A 141 6.73 -9.48 -4.79
C ASP A 141 8.26 -9.34 -4.58
N VAL A 142 8.73 -9.44 -3.33
CA VAL A 142 10.16 -9.44 -2.97
C VAL A 142 10.88 -10.64 -3.61
N PHE A 143 10.24 -11.81 -3.66
CA PHE A 143 10.81 -12.98 -4.30
C PHE A 143 11.05 -12.75 -5.80
N ALA A 144 10.08 -12.14 -6.49
CA ALA A 144 10.22 -11.78 -7.90
C ALA A 144 11.30 -10.71 -8.11
N LEU A 145 11.39 -9.72 -7.21
CA LEU A 145 12.37 -8.64 -7.31
C LEU A 145 13.81 -9.13 -7.18
N TRP A 146 14.07 -10.06 -6.26
CA TRP A 146 15.42 -10.56 -5.98
C TRP A 146 15.70 -11.93 -6.59
N TYR A 147 14.82 -12.40 -7.48
CA TYR A 147 14.99 -13.69 -8.14
C TYR A 147 16.30 -13.77 -8.90
N SER A 148 17.01 -14.90 -8.78
CA SER A 148 18.24 -15.16 -9.51
C SER A 148 18.11 -16.46 -10.30
N PRO A 149 18.01 -16.39 -11.65
CA PRO A 149 17.95 -17.60 -12.48
C PRO A 149 19.14 -18.54 -12.26
N LYS A 150 20.30 -17.98 -11.90
CA LYS A 150 21.51 -18.76 -11.60
C LYS A 150 21.38 -19.58 -10.31
N LEU A 151 20.75 -19.04 -9.27
CA LEU A 151 20.56 -19.75 -8.00
C LEU A 151 19.50 -20.85 -8.12
N TRP A 152 18.46 -20.61 -8.93
CA TRP A 152 17.32 -21.51 -9.07
C TRP A 152 17.39 -22.43 -10.29
N ASN A 153 18.41 -22.26 -11.15
CA ASN A 153 18.60 -22.98 -12.42
C ASN A 153 17.34 -22.99 -13.32
N VAL A 154 16.52 -21.94 -13.21
CA VAL A 154 15.28 -21.75 -13.98
C VAL A 154 15.17 -20.26 -14.32
N SER A 155 14.78 -19.94 -15.54
CA SER A 155 14.47 -18.56 -15.93
C SER A 155 12.96 -18.36 -15.91
N ILE A 156 12.51 -17.28 -15.26
CA ILE A 156 11.11 -16.88 -15.21
C ILE A 156 11.03 -15.51 -15.92
N PRO A 157 10.64 -15.45 -17.20
CA PRO A 157 10.63 -14.20 -17.97
C PRO A 157 9.85 -13.06 -17.31
N LEU A 158 8.74 -13.38 -16.64
CA LEU A 158 7.95 -12.41 -15.86
C LEU A 158 8.78 -11.71 -14.78
N PHE A 159 9.71 -12.42 -14.13
CA PHE A 159 10.59 -11.83 -13.12
C PHE A 159 11.68 -10.97 -13.76
N SER A 160 12.23 -11.40 -14.91
CA SER A 160 13.20 -10.58 -15.65
C SER A 160 12.62 -9.22 -16.06
N GLY A 161 11.40 -9.22 -16.63
CA GLY A 161 10.72 -7.98 -16.99
C GLY A 161 10.38 -7.12 -15.77
N TYR A 162 9.94 -7.75 -14.68
CA TYR A 162 9.64 -7.08 -13.43
C TYR A 162 10.89 -6.37 -12.89
N GLN A 163 12.00 -7.09 -12.75
CA GLN A 163 13.30 -6.57 -12.32
C GLN A 163 13.81 -5.45 -13.22
N SER A 164 13.56 -5.53 -14.54
CA SER A 164 14.01 -4.52 -15.49
C SER A 164 13.40 -3.13 -15.25
N TYR A 165 12.15 -3.05 -14.78
CA TYR A 165 11.53 -1.77 -14.42
C TYR A 165 12.25 -1.13 -13.22
N PHE A 166 12.48 -1.90 -12.17
CA PHE A 166 13.15 -1.41 -10.96
C PHE A 166 14.61 -1.02 -11.25
N LEU A 167 15.31 -1.82 -12.05
CA LEU A 167 16.67 -1.51 -12.49
C LEU A 167 16.70 -0.23 -13.34
N SER A 168 15.76 -0.09 -14.29
CA SER A 168 15.62 1.13 -15.10
C SER A 168 15.42 2.34 -14.19
N HIS A 169 14.45 2.30 -13.28
CA HIS A 169 14.18 3.38 -12.35
C HIS A 169 15.38 3.72 -11.45
N ALA A 170 16.08 2.71 -10.91
CA ALA A 170 17.25 2.94 -10.06
C ALA A 170 18.42 3.64 -10.79
N ILE A 171 18.54 3.42 -12.11
CA ILE A 171 19.58 4.01 -12.95
C ILE A 171 19.16 5.37 -13.52
N THR A 172 17.92 5.52 -13.97
CA THR A 172 17.48 6.67 -14.79
C THR A 172 16.39 7.54 -14.13
N GLY A 173 15.80 7.10 -13.02
CA GLY A 173 14.61 7.74 -12.44
C GLY A 173 13.31 7.49 -13.21
N ASP A 174 13.33 6.64 -14.25
CA ASP A 174 12.15 6.29 -15.03
C ASP A 174 12.14 4.78 -15.34
N PRO A 175 11.11 4.03 -14.91
CA PRO A 175 11.03 2.60 -15.16
C PRO A 175 10.96 2.26 -16.65
N ASN A 176 10.65 3.21 -17.54
CA ASN A 176 10.48 2.96 -18.97
C ASN A 176 11.75 3.06 -19.82
N THR A 177 12.79 3.75 -19.32
CA THR A 177 13.97 4.08 -20.14
C THR A 177 14.75 2.84 -20.57
N ARG A 178 14.89 1.87 -19.68
CA ARG A 178 15.72 0.66 -19.83
C ARG A 178 14.97 -0.64 -19.49
N ARG A 179 13.64 -0.60 -19.42
CA ARG A 179 12.84 -1.83 -19.26
C ARG A 179 13.09 -2.79 -20.43
N ASP A 180 12.98 -4.07 -20.15
CA ASP A 180 13.23 -5.12 -21.12
C ASP A 180 12.01 -5.30 -22.04
N ARG A 181 12.21 -5.04 -23.34
CA ARG A 181 11.16 -5.14 -24.37
C ARG A 181 11.24 -6.45 -25.14
N ASP A 182 12.37 -7.14 -25.07
CA ASP A 182 12.70 -8.29 -25.90
C ASP A 182 12.52 -9.60 -25.11
N ILE A 183 11.48 -9.63 -24.27
CA ILE A 183 11.06 -10.79 -23.47
C ILE A 183 9.62 -11.17 -23.77
N ASN A 184 9.23 -12.39 -23.40
CA ASN A 184 7.85 -12.87 -23.53
C ASN A 184 7.30 -13.32 -22.16
N PRO A 185 6.26 -12.66 -21.62
CA PRO A 185 5.55 -11.51 -22.17
C PRO A 185 6.39 -10.22 -22.12
N PRO A 186 6.25 -9.32 -23.12
CA PRO A 186 7.01 -8.07 -23.14
C PRO A 186 6.56 -7.12 -22.03
N THR A 187 7.50 -6.33 -21.48
CA THR A 187 7.10 -5.21 -20.62
C THR A 187 6.34 -4.15 -21.43
N ILE A 188 5.47 -3.40 -20.75
CA ILE A 188 4.65 -2.34 -21.35
C ILE A 188 5.16 -0.96 -20.91
N ALA A 189 4.60 0.11 -21.48
CA ALA A 189 4.83 1.43 -20.90
C ALA A 189 4.12 1.51 -19.53
N TRP A 190 4.85 1.98 -18.52
CA TRP A 190 4.35 2.24 -17.18
C TRP A 190 4.28 3.75 -16.97
N PRO A 191 3.15 4.39 -17.25
CA PRO A 191 2.97 5.81 -16.98
C PRO A 191 2.97 6.10 -15.49
N ARG A 192 3.14 7.38 -15.14
CA ARG A 192 2.92 7.84 -13.78
C ARG A 192 1.47 7.61 -13.37
N VAL A 193 1.25 7.48 -12.06
CA VAL A 193 -0.10 7.35 -11.50
C VAL A 193 -1.03 8.44 -12.04
N GLY A 194 -2.29 8.09 -12.25
CA GLY A 194 -3.33 9.01 -12.73
C GLY A 194 -3.71 10.09 -11.71
N ASP A 195 -4.93 10.63 -11.84
CA ASP A 195 -5.43 11.63 -10.89
C ASP A 195 -5.56 11.04 -9.47
N ILE A 196 -4.74 11.55 -8.56
CA ILE A 196 -4.74 11.17 -7.14
C ILE A 196 -6.05 11.52 -6.41
N ASN A 197 -6.89 12.37 -7.00
CA ASN A 197 -8.21 12.72 -6.46
C ASN A 197 -9.33 11.81 -6.97
N ALA A 198 -9.06 10.91 -7.93
CA ALA A 198 -10.03 9.94 -8.41
C ALA A 198 -10.29 8.82 -7.38
N GLU A 199 -11.48 8.21 -7.46
CA GLU A 199 -11.88 7.11 -6.56
C GLU A 199 -10.93 5.92 -6.68
N LYS A 200 -10.53 5.59 -7.90
CA LYS A 200 -9.55 4.55 -8.22
C LYS A 200 -8.31 5.21 -8.81
N LEU A 201 -7.14 4.67 -8.49
CA LEU A 201 -5.89 5.16 -9.05
C LEU A 201 -5.67 4.49 -10.42
N GLU A 202 -5.82 5.29 -11.47
CA GLU A 202 -5.51 4.84 -12.83
C GLU A 202 -4.00 4.76 -13.05
N ASN A 203 -3.61 4.13 -14.16
CA ASN A 203 -2.21 3.92 -14.55
C ASN A 203 -1.41 3.06 -13.55
N THR A 204 -2.07 2.27 -12.72
CA THR A 204 -1.41 1.26 -11.89
C THR A 204 -0.95 0.12 -12.76
N LEU A 205 0.36 -0.18 -12.73
CA LEU A 205 0.91 -1.35 -13.40
C LEU A 205 0.54 -2.60 -12.60
N ASP A 206 -0.28 -3.47 -13.18
CA ASP A 206 -0.59 -4.76 -12.61
C ASP A 206 0.31 -5.83 -13.24
N VAL A 207 1.11 -6.49 -12.41
CA VAL A 207 1.88 -7.67 -12.77
C VAL A 207 0.97 -8.87 -12.55
N VAL A 208 0.68 -9.62 -13.61
CA VAL A 208 -0.19 -10.79 -13.57
C VAL A 208 0.54 -12.02 -14.08
N ASP A 209 -0.03 -13.21 -13.90
CA ASP A 209 0.57 -14.48 -14.33
C ASP A 209 0.97 -14.49 -15.82
N THR A 210 0.26 -13.73 -16.65
CA THR A 210 0.45 -13.68 -18.11
C THR A 210 1.22 -12.46 -18.59
N GLY A 211 1.72 -11.59 -17.70
CA GLY A 211 2.50 -10.41 -18.07
C GLY A 211 2.13 -9.15 -17.31
N TYR A 212 1.94 -8.06 -18.06
CA TYR A 212 1.75 -6.73 -17.50
C TYR A 212 0.55 -6.05 -18.16
N LYS A 213 -0.24 -5.33 -17.36
CA LYS A 213 -1.35 -4.50 -17.86
C LYS A 213 -1.48 -3.25 -16.99
N LEU A 214 -2.17 -2.23 -17.51
CA LEU A 214 -2.56 -1.07 -16.70
C LEU A 214 -3.99 -1.27 -16.19
N ILE A 215 -4.22 -0.94 -14.93
CA ILE A 215 -5.53 -1.02 -14.28
C ILE A 215 -5.90 0.31 -13.64
N ALA A 216 -7.20 0.46 -13.36
CA ALA A 216 -7.69 1.33 -12.31
C ALA A 216 -7.76 0.52 -11.02
N ASP A 217 -6.88 0.86 -10.07
CA ASP A 217 -6.72 0.16 -8.80
C ASP A 217 -8.02 0.16 -7.98
N ASP A 218 -8.55 -1.02 -7.70
CA ASP A 218 -9.80 -1.22 -6.96
C ASP A 218 -9.59 -1.51 -5.47
N GLN A 219 -8.36 -1.46 -4.98
CA GLN A 219 -8.00 -1.69 -3.58
C GLN A 219 -7.58 -0.42 -2.87
N VAL A 220 -6.90 0.49 -3.57
CA VAL A 220 -6.43 1.79 -3.06
C VAL A 220 -7.52 2.85 -3.27
N LEU A 221 -8.69 2.63 -2.65
CA LEU A 221 -9.89 3.46 -2.85
C LEU A 221 -9.82 4.78 -2.08
N LYS A 222 -10.23 5.87 -2.74
CA LYS A 222 -10.26 7.20 -2.09
C LYS A 222 -11.27 7.24 -0.97
N SER A 223 -12.49 6.74 -1.20
CA SER A 223 -13.56 6.76 -0.20
C SER A 223 -13.18 6.04 1.10
N THR A 224 -12.57 4.86 0.99
CA THR A 224 -12.06 4.09 2.14
C THR A 224 -10.99 4.86 2.91
N CYS A 225 -10.00 5.42 2.21
CA CYS A 225 -8.89 6.09 2.87
C CYS A 225 -9.25 7.46 3.44
N ASP A 226 -10.17 8.19 2.79
CA ASP A 226 -10.73 9.41 3.36
C ASP A 226 -11.50 9.14 4.66
N LEU A 227 -12.23 8.01 4.74
CA LEU A 227 -12.89 7.58 5.98
C LEU A 227 -11.86 7.32 7.08
N TRP A 228 -10.85 6.48 6.82
CA TRP A 228 -9.79 6.18 7.79
C TRP A 228 -9.08 7.45 8.26
N GLN A 229 -8.66 8.31 7.32
CA GLN A 229 -7.96 9.56 7.63
C GLN A 229 -8.81 10.49 8.48
N LYS A 230 -10.10 10.64 8.15
CA LYS A 230 -11.03 11.46 8.93
C LYS A 230 -11.16 10.94 10.36
N LEU A 231 -11.41 9.64 10.52
CA LEU A 231 -11.59 9.04 11.85
C LEU A 231 -10.33 9.14 12.70
N LEU A 232 -9.16 8.91 12.12
CA LEU A 232 -7.88 9.06 12.82
C LEU A 232 -7.64 10.53 13.24
N LEU A 233 -7.97 11.49 12.39
CA LEU A 233 -7.89 12.91 12.71
C LEU A 233 -8.82 13.28 13.87
N ASP A 234 -10.07 12.81 13.83
CA ASP A 234 -11.06 13.09 14.88
C ASP A 234 -10.64 12.48 16.23
N VAL A 235 -10.14 11.24 16.22
CA VAL A 235 -9.59 10.58 17.42
C VAL A 235 -8.38 11.31 17.98
N THR A 236 -7.53 11.85 17.11
CA THR A 236 -6.34 12.63 17.51
C THR A 236 -6.75 13.95 18.16
N LYS A 237 -7.75 14.65 17.60
CA LYS A 237 -8.33 15.87 18.18
C LYS A 237 -9.00 15.60 19.53
N GLN A 238 -9.83 14.56 19.61
CA GLN A 238 -10.52 14.17 20.84
C GLN A 238 -9.54 13.84 21.98
N GLY A 239 -8.38 13.26 21.64
CA GLY A 239 -7.31 12.97 22.58
C GLY A 239 -6.48 14.19 23.03
N GLY A 240 -6.72 15.38 22.47
CA GLY A 240 -5.96 16.59 22.77
C GLY A 240 -4.55 16.61 22.17
N TYR A 241 -4.30 15.85 21.11
CA TYR A 241 -2.98 15.77 20.46
C TYR A 241 -2.81 16.76 19.30
N LEU A 242 -3.86 17.49 18.96
CA LEU A 242 -3.84 18.60 18.00
C LEU A 242 -4.54 19.79 18.64
N ASP A 243 -3.87 20.93 18.64
CA ASP A 243 -4.48 22.19 19.03
C ASP A 243 -5.55 22.58 17.99
N ILE A 244 -6.73 22.99 18.47
CA ILE A 244 -7.90 23.39 17.67
C ILE A 244 -7.75 24.84 17.24
#